data_AF-A0A838QAR5-F1
#
_entry.id   AF-A0A838QAR5-F1
#
_cell.length_a   1.000
_cell.length_b   1.000
_cell.length_c   1.000
_cell.angle_alpha   90.00
_cell.angle_beta   90.00
_cell.angle_gamma   90.00
#
_symmetry.space_group_name_H-M   'P 1'
#
loop_
_entity.id
_entity.type
_entity.pdbx_description
1 polymer ?
#
loop_
_entity_poly.entity_id
_entity_poly.type
_entity_poly.pdbx_seq_one_letter_code
_entity_poly.pdbx_strand_id
1 'polypeptide(L)'
;MSNPWPFNPRDWDRAGHGSTLEFYATDEDVERYFRALPAEFAPYGIVGVASVKKEKGLLFEEQAFVDDLGAWFARIRQSSSLPKTSYWVWSGEPPRIVSSGTPNHWCAVNGLIDVQHPNVYVGKRGVSRIAIVNKIVHVATGQKHEHRRQSALFRSIKKAIKADLVFSTMHDLRDGRIVEDERARLMTAAAAEFARIGAFDRMPGRRLK
;
A
#
# COMPACT_ATOMS: atom_id res chain seq x y z
N MET A 1 12.38 11.87 -25.17
CA MET A 1 11.41 11.62 -26.25
C MET A 1 10.03 11.57 -25.62
N SER A 2 9.24 12.63 -25.82
CA SER A 2 7.87 12.76 -25.30
C SER A 2 6.93 11.88 -26.13
N ASN A 3 6.21 10.98 -25.46
CA ASN A 3 5.22 10.10 -26.09
C ASN A 3 4.04 10.96 -26.60
N PRO A 4 3.68 10.95 -27.90
CA PRO A 4 2.72 11.89 -28.48
C PRO A 4 1.24 11.54 -28.21
N TRP A 5 0.97 10.43 -27.52
CA TRP A 5 -0.40 10.02 -27.20
C TRP A 5 -0.76 10.46 -25.78
N PRO A 6 -1.91 11.14 -25.57
CA PRO A 6 -2.39 11.37 -24.21
C PRO A 6 -2.62 10.00 -23.56
N PHE A 7 -1.87 9.70 -22.50
CA PHE A 7 -2.06 8.49 -21.72
C PHE A 7 -3.49 8.46 -21.17
N ASN A 8 -4.32 7.59 -21.72
CA ASN A 8 -5.68 7.36 -21.25
C ASN A 8 -5.70 6.04 -20.47
N PRO A 9 -5.88 6.08 -19.14
CA PRO A 9 -5.91 4.91 -18.24
C PRO A 9 -6.86 3.79 -18.65
N ARG A 10 -7.89 4.09 -19.46
CA ARG A 10 -8.86 3.11 -19.96
C ARG A 10 -8.33 2.23 -21.08
N ASP A 11 -7.30 2.70 -21.78
CA ASP A 11 -6.71 1.98 -22.91
C ASP A 11 -5.69 0.94 -22.44
N TRP A 12 -5.45 0.84 -21.12
CA TRP A 12 -4.43 0.00 -20.52
C TRP A 12 -5.02 -0.92 -19.46
N ASP A 13 -4.56 -2.17 -19.46
CA ASP A 13 -4.87 -3.19 -18.46
C ASP A 13 -3.61 -3.72 -17.80
N ARG A 14 -3.77 -4.28 -16.59
CA ARG A 14 -2.68 -4.97 -15.89
C ARG A 14 -2.16 -6.15 -16.71
N ALA A 15 -0.84 -6.29 -16.79
CA ALA A 15 -0.20 -7.45 -17.38
C ALA A 15 0.50 -8.28 -16.29
N GLY A 16 -0.18 -9.34 -15.84
CA GLY A 16 0.30 -10.24 -14.79
C GLY A 16 -0.15 -9.87 -13.37
N HIS A 17 0.44 -10.51 -12.36
CA HIS A 17 0.02 -10.41 -10.96
C HIS A 17 0.66 -9.25 -10.18
N GLY A 18 1.65 -8.57 -10.76
CA GLY A 18 2.41 -7.54 -10.08
C GLY A 18 3.33 -8.09 -8.99
N SER A 19 3.60 -7.30 -7.96
CA SER A 19 4.41 -7.71 -6.81
C SER A 19 3.79 -7.17 -5.53
N THR A 20 3.76 -8.01 -4.50
CA THR A 20 3.18 -7.69 -3.19
C THR A 20 4.17 -8.04 -2.07
N LEU A 21 4.06 -7.34 -0.95
CA LEU A 21 4.60 -7.73 0.36
C LEU A 21 3.52 -7.45 1.41
N GLU A 22 3.23 -8.46 2.23
CA GLU A 22 2.35 -8.35 3.39
C GLU A 22 3.19 -8.57 4.66
N PHE A 23 2.95 -7.76 5.70
CA PHE A 23 3.77 -7.71 6.90
C PHE A 23 3.03 -7.05 8.07
N TYR A 24 3.53 -7.23 9.29
CA TYR A 24 3.02 -6.56 10.48
C TYR A 24 4.07 -5.55 10.97
N ALA A 25 3.63 -4.31 11.14
CA ALA A 25 4.45 -3.16 11.51
C ALA A 25 3.61 -2.16 12.30
N THR A 26 4.25 -1.33 13.12
CA THR A 26 3.57 -0.17 13.74
C THR A 26 3.52 1.02 12.79
N ASP A 27 2.79 2.06 13.18
CA ASP A 27 2.69 3.31 12.41
C ASP A 27 4.08 3.96 12.28
N GLU A 28 4.88 3.93 13.35
CA GLU A 28 6.24 4.46 13.38
C GLU A 28 7.19 3.69 12.46
N ASP A 29 7.06 2.36 12.38
CA ASP A 29 7.82 1.55 11.44
C ASP A 29 7.49 1.95 9.99
N VAL A 30 6.20 2.05 9.67
CA VAL A 30 5.74 2.45 8.33
C VAL A 30 6.21 3.86 8.00
N GLU A 31 6.10 4.80 8.94
CA GLU A 31 6.59 6.16 8.78
C GLU A 31 8.09 6.23 8.54
N ARG A 32 8.87 5.45 9.28
CA ARG A 32 10.31 5.35 9.07
C ARG A 32 10.65 4.92 7.64
N TYR A 33 9.93 3.93 7.09
CA TYR A 33 10.18 3.47 5.72
C TYR A 33 9.92 4.53 4.66
N PHE A 34 8.84 5.30 4.81
CA PHE A 34 8.48 6.33 3.83
C PHE A 34 9.26 7.64 4.01
N ARG A 35 9.80 7.92 5.21
CA ARG A 35 10.75 9.02 5.42
C ARG A 35 12.15 8.71 4.87
N ALA A 36 12.53 7.43 4.82
CA ALA A 36 13.83 6.98 4.33
C ALA A 36 13.84 6.63 2.83
N LEU A 37 12.90 7.15 2.03
CA LEU A 37 12.87 6.86 0.60
C LEU A 37 14.11 7.45 -0.12
N PRO A 38 14.64 6.77 -1.15
CA PRO A 38 15.90 7.19 -1.78
C PRO A 38 15.73 8.44 -2.66
N ALA A 39 16.42 9.53 -2.33
CA ALA A 39 16.28 10.86 -2.94
C ALA A 39 16.27 10.88 -4.49
N GLU A 40 16.93 9.93 -5.16
CA GLU A 40 16.90 9.75 -6.62
C GLU A 40 15.49 9.54 -7.21
N PHE A 41 14.54 9.07 -6.38
CA PHE A 41 13.14 8.91 -6.77
C PHE A 41 12.27 10.10 -6.40
N ALA A 42 12.77 11.13 -5.72
CA ALA A 42 12.00 12.32 -5.40
C ALA A 42 11.53 13.06 -6.69
N PRO A 43 10.45 13.87 -6.62
CA PRO A 43 9.57 14.08 -5.46
C PRO A 43 8.66 12.87 -5.20
N TYR A 44 8.17 12.77 -3.95
CA TYR A 44 7.14 11.81 -3.55
C TYR A 44 5.84 12.51 -3.22
N GLY A 45 4.75 11.79 -3.41
CA GLY A 45 3.50 12.12 -2.75
C GLY A 45 2.62 10.90 -2.62
N ILE A 46 1.47 11.13 -2.01
CA ILE A 46 0.43 10.14 -1.80
C ILE A 46 -0.75 10.55 -2.64
N VAL A 47 -1.25 9.62 -3.44
CA VAL A 47 -2.62 9.68 -3.90
C VAL A 47 -3.44 8.86 -2.93
N GLY A 48 -4.52 9.43 -2.40
CA GLY A 48 -5.47 8.69 -1.58
C GLY A 48 -6.86 8.76 -2.17
N VAL A 49 -7.69 7.78 -1.85
CA VAL A 49 -9.11 7.75 -2.26
C VAL A 49 -9.95 7.57 -1.01
N ALA A 50 -10.79 8.56 -0.73
CA ALA A 50 -11.68 8.56 0.41
C ALA A 50 -13.14 8.49 -0.06
N SER A 51 -13.95 7.69 0.63
CA SER A 51 -15.40 7.70 0.40
C SER A 51 -16.03 8.88 1.16
N VAL A 52 -16.51 9.87 0.43
CA VAL A 52 -17.19 11.06 0.95
C VAL A 52 -18.69 10.85 0.87
N LYS A 53 -19.41 11.10 1.97
CA LYS A 53 -20.88 11.00 1.98
C LYS A 53 -21.46 12.13 1.12
N LYS A 54 -22.34 11.81 0.16
CA LYS A 54 -23.05 12.84 -0.61
C LYS A 54 -24.04 13.59 0.30
N GLU A 55 -24.09 14.91 0.16
CA GLU A 55 -24.98 15.80 0.96
C GLU A 55 -26.47 15.41 0.88
N LYS A 56 -26.89 14.73 -0.19
CA LYS A 56 -28.25 14.22 -0.37
C LYS A 56 -28.24 12.70 -0.64
N GLY A 57 -28.17 11.90 0.43
CA GLY A 57 -28.45 10.46 0.38
C GLY A 57 -27.60 9.57 1.27
N LEU A 58 -27.81 8.25 1.15
CA LEU A 58 -27.01 7.19 1.76
C LEU A 58 -25.80 6.78 0.89
N LEU A 59 -25.57 7.46 -0.23
CA LEU A 59 -24.54 7.12 -1.21
C LEU A 59 -23.21 7.81 -0.85
N PHE A 60 -22.13 7.03 -0.94
CA PHE A 60 -20.76 7.52 -0.82
C PHE A 60 -20.14 7.69 -2.21
N GLU A 61 -19.30 8.71 -2.37
CA GLU A 61 -18.51 8.94 -3.58
C GLU A 61 -17.02 8.83 -3.27
N GLU A 62 -16.28 8.13 -4.12
CA GLU A 62 -14.82 8.06 -4.01
C GLU A 62 -14.20 9.34 -4.56
N GLN A 63 -13.56 10.12 -3.69
CA GLN A 63 -12.80 11.30 -4.08
C GLN A 63 -11.30 11.03 -3.93
N ALA A 64 -10.58 11.24 -5.02
CA ALA A 64 -9.12 11.18 -5.02
C ALA A 64 -8.54 12.51 -4.48
N PHE A 65 -7.48 12.41 -3.68
CA PHE A 65 -6.72 13.55 -3.19
C PHE A 65 -5.22 13.30 -3.35
N VAL A 66 -4.42 14.36 -3.37
CA VAL A 66 -2.96 14.29 -3.39
C VAL A 66 -2.42 15.00 -2.16
N ASP A 67 -1.68 14.27 -1.33
CA ASP A 67 -1.03 14.79 -0.12
C ASP A 67 0.49 14.58 -0.24
N ASP A 68 1.28 15.40 0.46
CA ASP A 68 2.67 15.02 0.76
C ASP A 68 2.71 13.90 1.81
N LEU A 69 3.89 13.26 1.97
CA LEU A 69 4.05 12.15 2.91
C LEU A 69 3.75 12.55 4.37
N GLY A 70 4.07 13.78 4.78
CA GLY A 70 3.83 14.26 6.14
C GLY A 70 2.34 14.49 6.43
N ALA A 71 1.63 15.14 5.51
CA ALA A 71 0.19 15.33 5.57
C ALA A 71 -0.56 13.98 5.61
N TRP A 72 -0.08 12.99 4.86
CA TRP A 72 -0.63 11.64 4.88
C TRP A 72 -0.50 10.96 6.26
N PHE A 73 0.67 11.03 6.92
CA PHE A 73 0.83 10.46 8.28
C PHE A 73 -0.05 11.16 9.31
N ALA A 74 -0.18 12.49 9.23
CA ALA A 74 -1.11 13.23 10.07
C ALA A 74 -2.55 12.74 9.86
N ARG A 75 -2.95 12.50 8.60
CA ARG A 75 -4.28 12.00 8.26
C ARG A 75 -4.52 10.57 8.77
N ILE A 76 -3.57 9.65 8.63
CA ILE A 76 -3.71 8.28 9.17
C ILE A 76 -3.98 8.32 10.68
N ARG A 77 -3.22 9.12 11.41
CA ARG A 77 -3.35 9.24 12.88
C ARG A 77 -4.64 9.92 13.32
N GLN A 78 -5.15 10.89 12.54
CA GLN A 78 -6.36 11.66 12.86
C GLN A 78 -7.65 10.98 12.36
N SER A 79 -7.53 10.01 11.45
CA SER A 79 -8.67 9.34 10.84
C SER A 79 -9.31 8.35 11.81
N SER A 80 -10.09 8.86 12.76
CA SER A 80 -10.89 8.04 13.68
C SER A 80 -12.14 7.45 13.04
N SER A 81 -12.50 7.86 11.82
CA SER A 81 -13.79 7.57 11.19
C SER A 81 -13.78 7.40 9.68
N LEU A 82 -12.63 7.45 8.99
CA LEU A 82 -12.69 7.37 7.52
C LEU A 82 -12.98 5.93 7.06
N PRO A 83 -14.00 5.76 6.19
CA PRO A 83 -14.22 4.50 5.48
C PRO A 83 -12.99 4.13 4.65
N LYS A 84 -12.71 2.82 4.55
CA LYS A 84 -11.66 2.17 3.72
C LYS A 84 -10.88 3.12 2.80
N THR A 85 -9.88 3.80 3.33
CA THR A 85 -9.00 4.64 2.52
C THR A 85 -7.92 3.77 1.89
N SER A 86 -7.80 3.82 0.58
CA SER A 86 -6.66 3.23 -0.13
C SER A 86 -5.65 4.34 -0.43
N TYR A 87 -4.36 4.05 -0.26
CA TYR A 87 -3.28 5.00 -0.47
C TYR A 87 -2.29 4.47 -1.49
N TRP A 88 -1.71 5.36 -2.28
CA TRP A 88 -0.74 5.01 -3.30
C TRP A 88 0.41 5.99 -3.32
N VAL A 89 1.63 5.47 -3.34
CA VAL A 89 2.84 6.27 -3.45
C VAL A 89 3.17 6.48 -4.91
N TRP A 90 3.40 7.74 -5.27
CA TRP A 90 3.92 8.13 -6.58
C TRP A 90 5.30 8.77 -6.45
N SER A 91 6.03 8.75 -7.57
CA SER A 91 7.36 9.33 -7.71
C SER A 91 7.48 9.96 -9.09
N GLY A 92 7.90 11.23 -9.15
CA GLY A 92 8.17 11.93 -10.42
C GLY A 92 7.22 13.09 -10.73
N GLU A 93 6.34 12.92 -11.73
CA GLU A 93 5.26 13.88 -12.02
C GLU A 93 3.96 13.39 -11.37
N PRO A 94 3.13 14.30 -10.82
CA PRO A 94 1.83 13.92 -10.28
C PRO A 94 1.02 13.19 -11.34
N PRO A 95 0.43 12.04 -11.01
CA PRO A 95 -0.37 11.29 -11.95
C PRO A 95 -1.61 12.11 -12.33
N ARG A 96 -2.03 12.05 -13.60
CA ARG A 96 -3.20 12.79 -14.09
C ARG A 96 -4.48 12.13 -13.59
N ILE A 97 -5.07 12.65 -12.51
CA ILE A 97 -6.32 12.15 -11.94
C ILE A 97 -7.44 12.42 -12.96
N VAL A 98 -8.04 11.34 -13.48
CA VAL A 98 -9.24 11.42 -14.33
C VAL A 98 -10.47 11.17 -13.47
N SER A 99 -11.49 12.02 -13.63
CA SER A 99 -12.76 11.95 -12.89
C SER A 99 -13.64 10.74 -13.25
N SER A 100 -13.20 9.87 -14.15
CA SER A 100 -14.02 8.78 -14.69
C SER A 100 -13.25 7.45 -14.70
N GLY A 101 -13.73 6.50 -13.90
CA GLY A 101 -13.12 5.18 -13.69
C GLY A 101 -12.98 4.86 -12.21
N THR A 102 -12.58 3.63 -11.87
CA THR A 102 -12.26 3.28 -10.48
C THR A 102 -10.84 3.78 -10.16
N PRO A 103 -10.65 4.57 -9.09
CA PRO A 103 -9.34 5.09 -8.71
C PRO A 103 -8.26 4.01 -8.57
N ASN A 104 -8.64 2.82 -8.09
CA ASN A 104 -7.74 1.66 -7.98
C ASN A 104 -7.13 1.25 -9.33
N HIS A 105 -7.96 1.19 -10.39
CA HIS A 105 -7.48 0.85 -11.73
C HIS A 105 -6.52 1.90 -12.24
N TRP A 106 -6.91 3.17 -12.10
CA TRP A 106 -6.09 4.30 -12.52
C TRP A 106 -4.72 4.32 -11.83
N CYS A 107 -4.68 4.16 -10.51
CA CYS A 107 -3.42 4.09 -9.76
C CYS A 107 -2.55 2.94 -10.26
N ALA A 108 -3.17 1.77 -10.48
CA ALA A 108 -2.47 0.57 -10.94
C ALA A 108 -1.86 0.75 -12.33
N VAL A 109 -2.59 1.33 -13.29
CA VAL A 109 -2.05 1.52 -14.65
C VAL A 109 -1.01 2.64 -14.75
N ASN A 110 -0.96 3.56 -13.78
CA ASN A 110 0.13 4.52 -13.65
C ASN A 110 1.35 3.95 -12.91
N GLY A 111 1.30 2.68 -12.49
CA GLY A 111 2.40 2.01 -11.80
C GLY A 111 2.62 2.47 -10.37
N LEU A 112 1.62 3.10 -9.75
CA LEU A 112 1.73 3.57 -8.37
C LEU A 112 1.82 2.40 -7.40
N ILE A 113 2.51 2.63 -6.28
CA ILE A 113 2.70 1.62 -5.23
C ILE A 113 1.52 1.73 -4.26
N ASP A 114 0.62 0.76 -4.30
CA ASP A 114 -0.49 0.59 -3.34
C ASP A 114 0.07 0.34 -1.94
N VAL A 115 -0.45 1.07 -0.96
CA VAL A 115 -0.10 0.99 0.45
C VAL A 115 -1.37 0.86 1.27
N GLN A 116 -1.47 -0.25 1.98
CA GLN A 116 -2.54 -0.51 2.92
C GLN A 116 -1.91 -0.67 4.30
N HIS A 117 -2.33 0.18 5.23
CA HIS A 117 -1.93 0.09 6.61
C HIS A 117 -3.19 0.11 7.48
N PRO A 118 -3.47 -0.97 8.23
CA PRO A 118 -4.70 -1.09 8.99
C PRO A 118 -4.66 -0.13 10.17
N ASN A 119 -5.78 0.57 10.35
CA ASN A 119 -5.94 1.50 11.47
C ASN A 119 -6.09 0.74 12.80
N VAL A 120 -5.63 1.37 13.89
CA VAL A 120 -5.52 0.78 15.25
C VAL A 120 -6.89 0.42 15.86
N TYR A 121 -7.96 1.01 15.34
CA TYR A 121 -9.25 1.10 16.05
C TYR A 121 -10.16 -0.13 15.94
N VAL A 122 -9.93 -1.06 15.00
CA VAL A 122 -10.83 -2.23 14.81
C VAL A 122 -10.40 -3.41 15.68
N GLY A 123 -10.31 -3.21 17.00
CA GLY A 123 -9.99 -4.23 17.99
C GLY A 123 -8.55 -4.76 17.92
N LYS A 124 -8.17 -5.37 16.79
CA LYS A 124 -6.82 -5.85 16.48
C LYS A 124 -6.35 -5.23 15.17
N ARG A 125 -5.10 -4.75 15.14
CA ARG A 125 -4.42 -4.31 13.91
C ARG A 125 -4.29 -5.51 12.96
N GLY A 126 -4.66 -5.29 11.71
CA GLY A 126 -4.52 -6.27 10.65
C GLY A 126 -3.11 -6.27 10.03
N VAL A 127 -3.01 -6.89 8.85
CA VAL A 127 -1.78 -6.92 8.06
C VAL A 127 -1.57 -5.62 7.27
N SER A 128 -0.35 -5.11 7.27
CA SER A 128 0.10 -4.06 6.34
C SER A 128 0.49 -4.67 5.01
N ARG A 129 0.28 -3.94 3.92
CA ARG A 129 0.56 -4.41 2.56
C ARG A 129 1.12 -3.29 1.70
N ILE A 130 2.16 -3.62 0.93
CA ILE A 130 2.57 -2.82 -0.23
C ILE A 130 2.43 -3.66 -1.50
N ALA A 131 1.96 -3.05 -2.58
CA ALA A 131 1.83 -3.73 -3.87
C ALA A 131 2.09 -2.80 -5.07
N ILE A 132 2.50 -3.38 -6.19
CA ILE A 132 2.70 -2.65 -7.45
C ILE A 132 2.27 -3.50 -8.65
N VAL A 133 1.60 -2.88 -9.61
CA VAL A 133 1.47 -3.41 -10.97
C VAL A 133 2.68 -2.89 -11.77
N ASN A 134 3.62 -3.78 -12.07
CA ASN A 134 4.89 -3.41 -12.70
C ASN A 134 4.82 -3.41 -14.23
N LYS A 135 3.79 -4.03 -14.82
CA LYS A 135 3.59 -4.13 -16.26
C LYS A 135 2.12 -3.91 -16.61
N ILE A 136 1.90 -3.19 -17.71
CA ILE A 136 0.59 -2.96 -18.31
C ILE A 136 0.63 -3.30 -19.80
N VAL A 137 -0.53 -3.53 -20.37
CA VAL A 137 -0.73 -3.80 -21.79
C VAL A 137 -1.83 -2.92 -22.35
N HIS A 138 -1.58 -2.33 -23.51
CA HIS A 138 -2.57 -1.54 -24.23
C HIS A 138 -3.62 -2.49 -24.83
N VAL A 139 -4.90 -2.25 -24.54
CA VAL A 139 -6.00 -3.17 -24.88
C VAL A 139 -6.13 -3.34 -26.40
N ALA A 140 -6.10 -2.26 -27.18
CA ALA A 140 -6.24 -2.33 -28.63
C ALA A 140 -4.99 -2.82 -29.38
N THR A 141 -3.78 -2.39 -28.98
CA THR A 141 -2.55 -2.63 -29.75
C THR A 141 -1.70 -3.78 -29.21
N GLY A 142 -1.99 -4.29 -28.01
CA GLY A 142 -1.16 -5.28 -27.32
C GLY A 142 0.20 -4.75 -26.86
N GLN A 143 0.48 -3.45 -27.02
CA GLN A 143 1.74 -2.83 -26.62
C GLN A 143 1.94 -2.97 -25.12
N LYS A 144 3.12 -3.43 -24.70
CA LYS A 144 3.46 -3.57 -23.27
C LYS A 144 4.28 -2.38 -22.79
N HIS A 145 4.00 -1.96 -21.57
CA HIS A 145 4.77 -0.94 -20.87
C HIS A 145 5.17 -1.45 -19.47
N GLU A 146 6.40 -1.15 -19.06
CA GLU A 146 6.94 -1.54 -17.75
C GLU A 146 7.29 -0.31 -16.92
N HIS A 147 6.79 -0.24 -15.69
CA HIS A 147 7.04 0.87 -14.76
C HIS A 147 8.39 0.69 -14.06
N ARG A 148 9.50 0.82 -14.81
CA ARG A 148 10.85 0.51 -14.31
C ARG A 148 11.26 1.36 -13.10
N ARG A 149 10.97 2.66 -13.12
CA ARG A 149 11.29 3.60 -12.02
C ARG A 149 10.51 3.22 -10.76
N GLN A 150 9.20 3.05 -10.87
CA GLN A 150 8.34 2.67 -9.74
C GLN A 150 8.65 1.26 -9.24
N SER A 151 9.05 0.34 -10.12
CA SER A 151 9.53 -1.00 -9.73
C SER A 151 10.85 -0.95 -8.96
N ALA A 152 11.73 0.00 -9.26
CA ALA A 152 12.95 0.21 -8.48
C ALA A 152 12.63 0.80 -7.09
N LEU A 153 11.76 1.81 -7.03
CA LEU A 153 11.27 2.38 -5.78
C LEU A 153 10.60 1.30 -4.89
N PHE A 154 9.68 0.51 -5.46
CA PHE A 154 9.04 -0.59 -4.76
C PHE A 154 10.06 -1.59 -4.19
N ARG A 155 11.07 -1.97 -4.96
CA ARG A 155 12.14 -2.87 -4.49
C ARG A 155 12.94 -2.26 -3.35
N SER A 156 13.20 -0.95 -3.38
CA SER A 156 13.88 -0.25 -2.29
C SER A 156 13.06 -0.28 -1.00
N ILE A 157 11.77 0.08 -1.09
CA ILE A 157 10.85 0.04 0.06
C ILE A 157 10.74 -1.39 0.60
N LYS A 158 10.52 -2.37 -0.30
CA LYS A 158 10.42 -3.79 0.05
C LYS A 158 11.68 -4.30 0.76
N LYS A 159 12.87 -3.87 0.32
CA LYS A 159 14.14 -4.22 0.96
C LYS A 159 14.25 -3.62 2.36
N ALA A 160 13.91 -2.34 2.52
CA ALA A 160 13.92 -1.68 3.82
C ALA A 160 12.97 -2.36 4.82
N ILE A 161 11.72 -2.63 4.41
CA ILE A 161 10.76 -3.34 5.26
C ILE A 161 11.31 -4.71 5.65
N LYS A 162 11.73 -5.52 4.67
CA LYS A 162 12.23 -6.89 4.92
C LYS A 162 13.41 -6.95 5.90
N ALA A 163 14.24 -5.91 5.96
CA ALA A 163 15.37 -5.86 6.90
C ALA A 163 14.91 -5.80 8.37
N ASP A 164 13.71 -5.30 8.63
CA ASP A 164 13.15 -5.15 9.98
C ASP A 164 12.20 -6.28 10.38
N LEU A 165 11.82 -7.14 9.43
CA LEU A 165 10.90 -8.26 9.66
C LEU A 165 11.62 -9.44 10.33
N VAL A 166 11.65 -9.43 11.66
CA VAL A 166 12.46 -10.34 12.49
C VAL A 166 11.66 -11.36 13.27
N PHE A 167 10.33 -11.41 13.15
CA PHE A 167 9.50 -12.43 13.79
C PHE A 167 8.59 -13.12 12.76
N SER A 168 8.45 -14.44 12.87
CA SER A 168 7.36 -15.18 12.23
C SER A 168 6.02 -14.84 12.92
N THR A 169 4.91 -15.38 12.40
CA THR A 169 3.59 -15.18 13.02
C THR A 169 2.91 -16.50 13.33
N MET A 170 2.05 -16.47 14.35
CA MET A 170 1.27 -17.63 14.75
C MET A 170 -0.21 -17.47 14.37
N HIS A 171 -0.77 -18.52 13.81
CA HIS A 171 -2.17 -18.64 13.39
C HIS A 171 -2.91 -19.62 14.30
N ASP A 172 -4.01 -19.18 14.91
CA ASP A 172 -4.95 -20.08 15.59
C ASP A 172 -5.92 -20.69 14.57
N LEU A 173 -5.81 -21.99 14.35
CA LEU A 173 -6.71 -22.73 13.47
C LEU A 173 -8.07 -22.95 14.16
N ARG A 174 -9.12 -23.17 13.38
CA ARG A 174 -10.48 -23.38 13.93
C ARG A 174 -10.59 -24.60 14.88
N ASP A 175 -9.61 -25.49 14.85
CA ASP A 175 -9.51 -26.68 15.70
C ASP A 175 -8.69 -26.42 16.99
N GLY A 176 -8.31 -25.17 17.26
CA GLY A 176 -7.54 -24.76 18.44
C GLY A 176 -6.03 -25.02 18.34
N ARG A 177 -5.54 -25.51 17.20
CA ARG A 177 -4.09 -25.66 16.98
C ARG A 177 -3.46 -24.33 16.60
N ILE A 178 -2.32 -24.04 17.20
CA ILE A 178 -1.47 -22.90 16.83
C ILE A 178 -0.44 -23.37 15.81
N VAL A 179 -0.44 -22.75 14.63
CA VAL A 179 0.53 -23.00 13.56
C VAL A 179 1.38 -21.78 13.33
N GLU A 180 2.69 -21.96 13.32
CA GLU A 180 3.65 -20.92 12.97
C GLU A 180 3.76 -20.82 11.44
N ASP A 181 3.63 -19.60 10.92
CA ASP A 181 3.86 -19.26 9.52
C ASP A 181 5.18 -18.49 9.40
N GLU A 182 6.21 -19.20 8.93
CA GLU A 182 7.54 -18.65 8.68
C GLU A 182 7.67 -18.02 7.29
N ARG A 183 6.66 -18.19 6.42
CA ARG A 183 6.72 -17.82 4.99
C ARG A 183 5.79 -16.68 4.64
N ALA A 184 4.75 -16.43 5.44
CA ALA A 184 3.81 -15.35 5.22
C ALA A 184 3.77 -14.38 6.41
N ARG A 185 3.77 -13.08 6.07
CA ARG A 185 3.40 -11.97 6.96
C ARG A 185 4.24 -11.90 8.23
N LEU A 186 5.54 -11.70 8.07
CA LEU A 186 6.46 -11.50 9.19
C LEU A 186 6.17 -10.20 9.96
N MET A 187 6.67 -10.12 11.19
CA MET A 187 6.50 -9.01 12.13
C MET A 187 7.81 -8.25 12.37
N THR A 188 7.71 -6.93 12.50
CA THR A 188 8.78 -6.11 13.10
C THR A 188 8.90 -6.40 14.59
N ALA A 189 10.03 -6.03 15.20
CA ALA A 189 10.22 -6.16 16.64
C ALA A 189 9.19 -5.35 17.44
N ALA A 190 8.90 -4.11 17.01
CA ALA A 190 7.89 -3.28 17.66
C ALA A 190 6.49 -3.90 17.53
N ALA A 191 6.11 -4.37 16.33
CA ALA A 191 4.83 -5.05 16.13
C ALA A 191 4.67 -6.29 17.01
N ALA A 192 5.75 -7.06 17.22
CA ALA A 192 5.73 -8.22 18.11
C ALA A 192 5.44 -7.85 19.57
N GLU A 193 6.00 -6.76 20.09
CA GLU A 193 5.69 -6.28 21.46
C GLU A 193 4.21 -5.90 21.60
N PHE A 194 3.69 -5.15 20.63
CA PHE A 194 2.27 -4.76 20.60
C PHE A 194 1.35 -5.97 20.44
N ALA A 195 1.75 -6.98 19.67
CA ALA A 195 0.97 -8.19 19.46
C ALA A 195 0.81 -9.01 20.76
N ARG A 196 1.81 -9.00 21.66
CA ARG A 196 1.73 -9.69 22.96
C ARG A 196 0.68 -9.12 23.90
N ILE A 197 0.36 -7.84 23.77
CA ILE A 197 -0.72 -7.19 24.52
C ILE A 197 -2.06 -7.21 23.75
N GLY A 198 -2.16 -8.02 22.71
CA GLY A 198 -3.40 -8.24 21.95
C GLY A 198 -3.70 -7.20 20.87
N ALA A 199 -2.73 -6.33 20.53
CA ALA A 199 -2.98 -5.25 19.58
C ALA A 199 -2.99 -5.69 18.09
N PHE A 200 -2.63 -6.94 17.77
CA PHE A 200 -2.62 -7.49 16.40
C PHE A 200 -3.44 -8.78 16.29
N ASP A 201 -3.94 -9.07 15.08
CA ASP A 201 -4.73 -10.27 14.77
C ASP A 201 -3.93 -11.58 14.78
N ARG A 202 -2.59 -11.46 14.88
CA ARG A 202 -1.64 -12.55 15.03
C ARG A 202 -0.75 -12.34 16.23
N MET A 203 -0.31 -13.44 16.83
CA MET A 203 0.74 -13.43 17.84
C MET A 203 2.11 -13.57 17.18
N PRO A 204 3.19 -13.03 17.78
CA PRO A 204 4.53 -13.22 17.27
C PRO A 204 4.96 -14.66 17.51
N GLY A 205 5.52 -15.30 16.48
CA GLY A 205 6.18 -16.60 16.59
C GLY A 205 7.63 -16.47 17.05
N ARG A 206 8.51 -17.34 16.56
CA ARG A 206 9.94 -17.27 16.88
C ARG A 206 10.61 -16.07 16.22
N ARG A 207 11.71 -15.62 16.83
CA ARG A 207 12.57 -14.63 16.20
C ARG A 207 13.37 -15.28 15.06
N LEU A 208 13.31 -14.66 13.90
CA LEU A 208 14.08 -15.03 12.71
C LEU A 208 15.46 -14.36 12.78
N LYS A 209 16.47 -15.06 12.24
CA LYS A 209 17.87 -14.60 12.20
C LYS A 209 18.08 -13.54 11.15
#